data_AF-A0A7C5G1G0-F1
#
_entry.id   AF-A0A7C5G1G0-F1
#
_cell.length_a   1.000
_cell.length_b   1.000
_cell.length_c   1.000
_cell.angle_alpha   90.00
_cell.angle_beta   90.00
_cell.angle_gamma   90.00
#
_symmetry.space_group_name_H-M   'P 1'
#
loop_
_entity.id
_entity.type
_entity.pdbx_description
1 polymer ?
#
loop_
_entity_poly.entity_id
_entity_poly.type
_entity_poly.pdbx_seq_one_letter_code
_entity_poly.pdbx_strand_id
1 'polypeptide(L)'
;MILDALKVWKDLPDPRDPAVPDGGKTEIILTRTALRHIAEKHIKDEREPWKDLLSRDHRKALLQWANGQLLSEAEKQLFDEALEILRLQVVRSLQRPMVLLYCRRQVSQNAQVVNKNWCLVLPSGAVAIAREIKDGAILVTCYFLKASVVSSSRDRWQKTARQLVKLYGDFQESGIYPPHSSFSRAGKSGGRAYVDTDIRFVTLERWGFSVNTPGNPWRGRLGTWEDAEAKPGKPRGRLRPR
;
A
#
# COMPACT_ATOMS: atom_id res chain seq x y z
N MET A 1 2.27 -24.97 -6.36
CA MET A 1 2.30 -24.05 -7.52
C MET A 1 1.03 -23.23 -7.55
N ILE A 2 1.12 -21.89 -7.58
CA ILE A 2 -0.05 -21.04 -7.78
C ILE A 2 -0.36 -21.06 -9.27
N LEU A 3 -1.38 -21.82 -9.67
CA LEU A 3 -1.73 -22.10 -11.06
C LEU A 3 -2.18 -20.87 -11.88
N ASP A 4 -2.29 -19.69 -11.25
CA ASP A 4 -2.78 -18.43 -11.86
C ASP A 4 -1.75 -17.27 -11.81
N ALA A 5 -0.47 -17.56 -11.58
CA ALA A 5 0.56 -16.52 -11.54
C ALA A 5 0.76 -15.88 -12.93
N LEU A 6 0.67 -14.55 -13.00
CA LEU A 6 0.93 -13.75 -14.20
C LEU A 6 2.34 -13.17 -14.19
N LYS A 7 2.76 -12.58 -13.06
CA LYS A 7 4.14 -12.13 -12.81
C LYS A 7 4.53 -12.49 -11.38
N VAL A 8 5.81 -12.82 -11.19
CA VAL A 8 6.41 -13.04 -9.87
C VAL A 8 7.53 -12.03 -9.72
N TRP A 9 7.43 -11.17 -8.71
CA TRP A 9 8.44 -10.18 -8.38
C TRP A 9 9.24 -10.69 -7.19
N LYS A 10 10.48 -11.11 -7.44
CA LYS A 10 11.38 -11.70 -6.44
C LYS A 10 12.32 -10.67 -5.83
N ASP A 11 13.06 -11.10 -4.81
CA ASP A 11 14.13 -10.35 -4.16
C ASP A 11 13.67 -8.99 -3.59
N LEU A 12 12.41 -8.92 -3.18
CA LEU A 12 11.80 -7.73 -2.58
C LEU A 12 12.11 -7.68 -1.07
N PRO A 13 12.26 -6.50 -0.45
CA PRO A 13 12.36 -6.42 1.01
C PRO A 13 11.13 -7.02 1.71
N ASP A 14 11.35 -7.88 2.70
CA ASP A 14 10.26 -8.50 3.46
C ASP A 14 9.76 -7.58 4.59
N PRO A 15 8.54 -7.03 4.52
CA PRO A 15 8.02 -6.13 5.57
C PRO A 15 7.74 -6.82 6.90
N ARG A 16 7.80 -8.15 6.96
CA ARG A 16 7.68 -8.94 8.19
C ARG A 16 8.96 -8.87 9.01
N ASP A 17 10.11 -8.79 8.34
CA ASP A 17 11.43 -8.77 8.95
C ASP A 17 11.65 -7.45 9.75
N PRO A 18 12.08 -7.52 11.02
CA PRO A 18 12.41 -6.34 11.81
C PRO A 18 13.50 -5.44 11.20
N ALA A 19 14.40 -5.97 10.38
CA ALA A 19 15.51 -5.26 9.76
C ALA A 19 15.18 -4.71 8.36
N VAL A 20 13.92 -4.73 7.91
CA VAL A 20 13.49 -4.20 6.61
C VAL A 20 13.87 -2.71 6.46
N PRO A 21 14.45 -2.28 5.31
CA PRO A 21 14.57 -2.98 4.03
C PRO A 21 15.82 -3.88 3.86
N ASP A 22 16.74 -3.84 4.81
CA ASP A 22 18.06 -4.50 4.73
C ASP A 22 18.04 -5.97 5.17
N GLY A 23 16.94 -6.40 5.80
CA GLY A 23 16.71 -7.78 6.22
C GLY A 23 16.36 -8.73 5.08
N GLY A 24 15.58 -9.76 5.44
CA GLY A 24 15.14 -10.83 4.56
C GLY A 24 14.45 -10.36 3.28
N LYS A 25 14.46 -11.24 2.28
CA LYS A 25 13.81 -11.03 1.00
C LYS A 25 12.56 -11.88 0.88
N THR A 26 11.61 -11.41 0.08
CA THR A 26 10.33 -12.04 -0.20
C THR A 26 10.00 -11.92 -1.69
N GLU A 27 8.96 -12.65 -2.12
CA GLU A 27 8.31 -12.43 -3.41
C GLU A 27 6.89 -11.87 -3.26
N ILE A 28 6.46 -11.12 -4.27
CA ILE A 28 5.06 -10.75 -4.50
C ILE A 28 4.61 -11.31 -5.84
N ILE A 29 3.50 -12.02 -5.81
CA ILE A 29 2.90 -12.66 -6.98
C ILE A 29 1.69 -11.83 -7.43
N LEU A 30 1.72 -11.38 -8.68
CA LEU A 30 0.56 -10.84 -9.35
C LEU A 30 -0.12 -11.98 -10.11
N THR A 31 -1.36 -12.30 -9.73
CA THR A 31 -2.18 -13.30 -10.46
C THR A 31 -2.99 -12.65 -11.57
N ARG A 32 -3.44 -13.45 -12.54
CA ARG A 32 -4.34 -12.96 -13.60
C ARG A 32 -5.65 -12.46 -13.01
N THR A 33 -6.19 -13.20 -12.04
CA THR A 33 -7.43 -12.85 -11.35
C THR A 33 -7.32 -11.49 -10.64
N ALA A 34 -6.21 -11.23 -9.93
CA ALA A 34 -5.98 -9.96 -9.27
C ALA A 34 -5.80 -8.81 -10.25
N LEU A 35 -5.02 -9.00 -11.33
CA LEU A 35 -4.84 -7.95 -12.34
C LEU A 35 -6.16 -7.60 -13.01
N ARG A 36 -6.98 -8.59 -13.36
CA ARG A 36 -8.31 -8.37 -13.94
C ARG A 36 -9.19 -7.57 -12.99
N HIS A 37 -9.20 -7.93 -11.70
CA HIS A 37 -9.93 -7.17 -10.68
C HIS A 37 -9.46 -5.70 -10.61
N ILE A 38 -8.14 -5.46 -10.59
CA ILE A 38 -7.56 -4.11 -10.59
C ILE A 38 -7.99 -3.34 -11.84
N ALA A 39 -7.91 -3.97 -13.01
CA ALA A 39 -8.28 -3.36 -14.28
C ALA A 39 -9.76 -2.96 -14.30
N GLU A 40 -10.66 -3.91 -13.99
CA GLU A 40 -12.11 -3.73 -14.11
C GLU A 40 -12.71 -2.82 -13.03
N LYS A 41 -12.14 -2.82 -11.81
CA LYS A 41 -12.71 -2.09 -10.67
C LYS A 41 -12.03 -0.76 -10.40
N HIS A 42 -10.75 -0.63 -10.71
CA HIS A 42 -9.96 0.54 -10.32
C HIS A 42 -9.45 1.31 -11.53
N ILE A 43 -8.77 0.66 -12.48
CA ILE A 43 -8.24 1.35 -13.66
C ILE A 43 -9.36 1.87 -14.57
N LYS A 44 -10.48 1.15 -14.65
CA LYS A 44 -11.69 1.58 -15.38
C LYS A 44 -12.41 2.76 -14.72
N ASP A 45 -12.21 3.00 -13.43
CA ASP A 45 -12.89 4.08 -12.71
C ASP A 45 -12.18 5.41 -12.98
N GLU A 46 -12.78 6.26 -13.82
CA GLU A 46 -12.25 7.59 -14.18
C GLU A 46 -12.09 8.53 -12.98
N ARG A 47 -12.70 8.22 -11.83
CA ARG A 47 -12.49 8.99 -10.60
C ARG A 47 -11.12 8.70 -10.00
N GLU A 48 -10.56 7.51 -10.21
CA GLU A 48 -9.24 7.18 -9.70
C GLU A 48 -8.15 7.79 -10.62
N PRO A 49 -7.13 8.47 -10.06
CA PRO A 49 -6.15 9.23 -10.83
C PRO A 49 -5.06 8.34 -11.47
N TRP A 50 -5.44 7.18 -12.03
CA TRP A 50 -4.53 6.27 -12.72
C TRP A 50 -3.84 6.93 -13.92
N LYS A 51 -4.42 7.99 -14.48
CA LYS A 51 -3.82 8.78 -15.56
C LYS A 51 -2.52 9.50 -15.20
N ASP A 52 -2.26 9.69 -13.92
CA ASP A 52 -1.02 10.29 -13.45
C ASP A 52 0.15 9.29 -13.46
N LEU A 53 -0.15 8.00 -13.54
CA LEU A 53 0.83 6.91 -13.49
C LEU A 53 0.90 6.11 -14.80
N LEU A 54 -0.25 5.86 -15.43
CA LEU A 54 -0.39 5.06 -16.64
C LEU A 54 -0.92 5.95 -17.77
N SER A 55 -0.25 5.96 -18.92
CA SER A 55 -0.77 6.68 -20.09
C SER A 55 -2.13 6.10 -20.54
N ARG A 56 -2.83 6.82 -21.43
CA ARG A 56 -4.10 6.34 -22.00
C ARG A 56 -3.93 4.96 -22.66
N ASP A 57 -2.83 4.74 -23.36
CA ASP A 57 -2.59 3.52 -24.11
C ASP A 57 -2.26 2.34 -23.19
N HIS A 58 -1.50 2.57 -22.12
CA HIS A 58 -1.29 1.57 -21.06
C HIS A 58 -2.63 1.12 -20.45
N ARG A 59 -3.49 2.07 -20.07
CA ARG A 59 -4.81 1.77 -19.50
C ARG A 59 -5.69 1.01 -20.49
N LYS A 60 -5.67 1.40 -21.77
CA LYS A 60 -6.40 0.72 -22.84
C LYS A 60 -5.94 -0.74 -22.97
N ALA A 61 -4.63 -0.99 -23.08
CA ALA A 61 -4.08 -2.34 -23.20
C ALA A 61 -4.47 -3.24 -22.00
N LEU A 62 -4.39 -2.71 -20.77
CA LEU A 62 -4.81 -3.44 -19.56
C LEU A 62 -6.31 -3.80 -19.58
N LEU A 63 -7.17 -2.88 -20.04
CA LEU A 63 -8.61 -3.11 -20.13
C LEU A 63 -8.98 -4.08 -21.26
N GLN A 64 -8.32 -4.00 -22.42
CA GLN A 64 -8.49 -4.96 -23.51
C GLN A 64 -8.11 -6.37 -23.05
N TRP A 65 -6.96 -6.51 -22.39
CA TRP A 65 -6.51 -7.77 -21.80
C TRP A 65 -7.50 -8.31 -20.76
N ALA A 66 -8.00 -7.46 -19.86
CA ALA A 66 -8.95 -7.85 -18.82
C ALA A 66 -10.26 -8.37 -19.40
N ASN A 67 -10.69 -7.83 -20.55
CA ASN A 67 -11.86 -8.28 -21.31
C ASN A 67 -11.60 -9.55 -22.15
N GLY A 68 -10.41 -10.15 -22.08
CA GLY A 68 -10.04 -11.35 -22.82
C GLY A 68 -9.73 -11.12 -24.29
N GLN A 69 -9.47 -9.86 -24.70
CA GLN A 69 -9.10 -9.55 -26.08
C GLN A 69 -7.64 -9.94 -26.36
N LEU A 70 -7.38 -10.41 -27.58
CA LEU A 70 -6.02 -10.64 -28.05
C LEU A 70 -5.35 -9.29 -28.29
N LEU A 71 -4.17 -9.11 -27.69
CA LEU A 71 -3.36 -7.92 -27.86
C LEU A 71 -2.45 -8.09 -29.09
N SER A 72 -2.33 -7.04 -29.90
CA SER A 72 -1.26 -6.91 -30.90
C SER A 72 0.12 -6.82 -30.22
N GLU A 73 1.21 -7.00 -30.96
CA GLU A 73 2.57 -6.91 -30.40
C GLU A 73 2.84 -5.55 -29.73
N ALA A 74 2.38 -4.45 -30.33
CA ALA A 74 2.48 -3.12 -29.74
C ALA A 74 1.66 -2.99 -28.44
N GLU A 75 0.46 -3.57 -28.39
CA GLU A 75 -0.38 -3.56 -27.19
C GLU A 75 0.18 -4.48 -26.09
N LYS A 76 0.84 -5.59 -26.44
CA LYS A 76 1.56 -6.44 -25.48
C LYS A 76 2.72 -5.70 -24.84
N GLN A 77 3.47 -4.92 -25.62
CA GLN A 77 4.55 -4.09 -25.09
C GLN A 77 4.01 -3.08 -24.07
N LEU A 78 2.93 -2.36 -24.40
CA LEU A 78 2.26 -1.43 -23.49
C LEU A 78 1.71 -2.13 -22.23
N PHE A 79 1.20 -3.35 -22.38
CA PHE A 79 0.73 -4.16 -21.27
C PHE A 79 1.88 -4.50 -20.31
N ASP A 80 3.01 -5.00 -20.82
CA ASP A 80 4.17 -5.35 -20.01
C ASP A 80 4.80 -4.11 -19.35
N GLU A 81 4.88 -2.97 -20.04
CA GLU A 81 5.32 -1.69 -19.48
C GLU A 81 4.42 -1.25 -18.32
N ALA A 82 3.10 -1.41 -18.45
CA ALA A 82 2.17 -1.08 -17.37
C ALA A 82 2.38 -1.97 -16.13
N LEU A 83 2.67 -3.26 -16.32
CA LEU A 83 3.00 -4.17 -15.22
C LEU A 83 4.32 -3.79 -14.56
N GLU A 84 5.29 -3.34 -15.34
CA GLU A 84 6.57 -2.86 -14.83
C GLU A 84 6.40 -1.56 -14.02
N ILE A 85 5.58 -0.62 -14.49
CA ILE A 85 5.25 0.59 -13.72
C ILE A 85 4.62 0.22 -12.37
N LEU A 86 3.68 -0.73 -12.34
CA LEU A 86 3.08 -1.22 -11.09
C LEU A 86 4.11 -1.90 -10.19
N ARG A 87 5.02 -2.71 -10.76
CA ARG A 87 6.13 -3.34 -10.03
C ARG A 87 7.00 -2.30 -9.34
N LEU A 88 7.40 -1.24 -10.06
CA LEU A 88 8.25 -0.18 -9.52
C LEU A 88 7.59 0.55 -8.35
N GLN A 89 6.27 0.76 -8.39
CA GLN A 89 5.55 1.34 -7.26
C GLN A 89 5.62 0.45 -6.01
N VAL A 90 5.44 -0.87 -6.18
CA VAL A 90 5.51 -1.85 -5.08
C VAL A 90 6.93 -1.95 -4.54
N VAL A 91 7.94 -2.05 -5.41
CA VAL A 91 9.36 -2.08 -5.03
C VAL A 91 9.72 -0.85 -4.19
N ARG A 92 9.38 0.36 -4.65
CA ARG A 92 9.68 1.60 -3.91
C ARG A 92 8.98 1.64 -2.55
N SER A 93 7.75 1.14 -2.46
CA SER A 93 7.01 1.03 -1.19
C SER A 93 7.66 0.07 -0.18
N LEU A 94 8.33 -0.98 -0.66
CA LEU A 94 9.06 -1.93 0.18
C LEU A 94 10.48 -1.49 0.50
N GLN A 95 11.16 -0.79 -0.40
CA GLN A 95 12.49 -0.20 -0.17
C GLN A 95 12.45 0.96 0.83
N ARG A 96 11.36 1.73 0.83
CA ARG A 96 11.02 2.68 1.89
C ARG A 96 9.76 2.16 2.58
N PRO A 97 9.87 1.24 3.57
CA PRO A 97 8.76 0.42 4.05
C PRO A 97 7.54 1.22 4.51
N MET A 98 6.62 1.48 3.60
CA MET A 98 5.35 2.15 3.87
C MET A 98 4.23 1.10 3.91
N VAL A 99 4.44 0.10 4.77
CA VAL A 99 3.59 -1.08 4.85
C VAL A 99 2.90 -1.14 6.21
N LEU A 100 1.60 -1.42 6.18
CA LEU A 100 0.78 -1.76 7.33
C LEU A 100 0.47 -3.25 7.27
N LEU A 101 0.88 -4.01 8.27
CA LEU A 101 0.54 -5.43 8.42
C LEU A 101 -0.67 -5.57 9.34
N TYR A 102 -1.57 -6.49 9.03
CA TYR A 102 -2.70 -6.85 9.90
C TYR A 102 -3.31 -8.21 9.55
N CYS A 103 -3.88 -8.86 10.56
CA CYS A 103 -4.70 -10.06 10.44
C CYS A 103 -6.17 -9.68 10.36
N ARG A 104 -6.84 -9.98 9.23
CA ARG A 104 -8.29 -9.82 9.08
C ARG A 104 -9.02 -11.12 9.33
N ARG A 105 -9.92 -11.13 10.31
CA ARG A 105 -10.84 -12.22 10.62
C ARG A 105 -12.23 -11.86 10.14
N GLN A 106 -12.85 -12.68 9.28
CA GLN A 106 -14.26 -12.50 8.93
C GLN A 106 -15.14 -13.02 10.06
N VAL A 107 -16.08 -12.20 10.52
CA VAL A 107 -17.07 -12.59 11.54
C VAL A 107 -18.20 -13.30 10.80
N SER A 108 -18.03 -14.59 10.56
CA SER A 108 -19.06 -15.48 10.02
C SER A 108 -19.26 -16.67 10.95
N GLN A 109 -20.49 -17.18 11.03
CA GLN A 109 -20.90 -18.15 12.05
C GLN A 109 -20.17 -19.51 11.99
N ASN A 110 -19.60 -19.91 10.84
CA ASN A 110 -19.14 -21.30 10.63
C ASN A 110 -17.69 -21.49 10.13
N ALA A 111 -16.90 -20.42 9.93
CA ALA A 111 -15.47 -20.55 9.63
C ALA A 111 -14.71 -19.25 9.94
N GLN A 112 -13.63 -19.33 10.73
CA GLN A 112 -12.70 -18.22 10.94
C GLN A 112 -11.66 -18.23 9.82
N VAL A 113 -11.97 -17.60 8.70
CA VAL A 113 -10.92 -17.30 7.70
C VAL A 113 -10.10 -16.13 8.23
N VAL A 114 -8.83 -16.41 8.57
CA VAL A 114 -7.84 -15.42 8.98
C VAL A 114 -6.91 -15.14 7.81
N ASN A 115 -6.98 -13.92 7.28
CA ASN A 115 -6.06 -13.46 6.23
C ASN A 115 -5.03 -12.52 6.84
N LYS A 116 -3.75 -12.85 6.69
CA LYS A 116 -2.65 -11.92 6.95
C LYS A 116 -2.46 -11.02 5.73
N ASN A 117 -2.60 -9.71 5.89
CA ASN A 117 -2.55 -8.76 4.78
C ASN A 117 -1.44 -7.74 4.98
N TRP A 118 -0.85 -7.32 3.86
CA TRP A 118 0.08 -6.23 3.74
C TRP A 118 -0.64 -5.12 2.98
N CYS A 119 -0.76 -3.95 3.59
CA CYS A 119 -1.31 -2.75 2.98
C CYS A 119 -0.16 -1.78 2.70
N LEU A 120 0.22 -1.71 1.42
CA LEU A 120 1.34 -0.93 0.93
C LEU A 120 0.85 0.43 0.45
N VAL A 121 1.39 1.52 0.99
CA VAL A 121 1.21 2.86 0.41
C VAL A 121 2.23 3.05 -0.70
N LEU A 122 1.73 3.24 -1.92
CA LEU A 122 2.57 3.40 -3.10
C LEU A 122 3.01 4.86 -3.29
N PRO A 123 4.13 5.13 -3.99
CA PRO A 123 4.57 6.49 -4.31
C PRO A 123 3.50 7.35 -5.00
N SER A 124 2.71 6.76 -5.90
CA SER A 124 1.58 7.41 -6.57
C SER A 124 0.46 7.82 -5.62
N GLY A 125 0.44 7.26 -4.42
CA GLY A 125 -0.59 7.39 -3.40
C GLY A 125 -1.73 6.37 -3.49
N ALA A 126 -1.66 5.42 -4.41
CA ALA A 126 -2.50 4.23 -4.37
C ALA A 126 -2.14 3.33 -3.16
N VAL A 127 -3.07 2.46 -2.80
CA VAL A 127 -2.88 1.39 -1.82
C VAL A 127 -2.91 0.06 -2.54
N ALA A 128 -1.84 -0.71 -2.40
CA ALA A 128 -1.78 -2.10 -2.82
C ALA A 128 -2.05 -3.01 -1.61
N ILE A 129 -2.97 -3.96 -1.75
CA ILE A 129 -3.24 -4.98 -0.73
C ILE A 129 -2.67 -6.31 -1.22
N ALA A 130 -1.67 -6.83 -0.51
CA ALA A 130 -1.16 -8.17 -0.70
C ALA A 130 -1.59 -9.09 0.44
N ARG A 131 -1.83 -10.36 0.15
CA ARG A 131 -2.16 -11.39 1.14
C ARG A 131 -0.98 -12.32 1.30
N GLU A 132 -0.55 -12.52 2.54
CA GLU A 132 0.56 -13.39 2.86
C GLU A 132 0.24 -14.84 2.46
N ILE A 133 1.26 -15.50 1.92
CA ILE A 133 1.34 -16.93 1.67
C ILE A 133 2.64 -17.45 2.32
N LYS A 134 2.87 -18.76 2.27
CA LYS A 134 4.01 -19.40 2.95
C LYS A 134 5.35 -18.68 2.68
N ASP A 135 5.67 -18.46 1.40
CA ASP A 135 6.97 -17.97 0.97
C ASP A 135 6.91 -16.55 0.35
N GLY A 136 5.83 -15.79 0.62
CA GLY A 136 5.70 -14.42 0.12
C GLY A 136 4.29 -13.85 0.26
N ALA A 137 3.84 -13.09 -0.74
CA ALA A 137 2.48 -12.58 -0.78
C ALA A 137 1.88 -12.57 -2.19
N ILE A 138 0.55 -12.62 -2.27
CA ILE A 138 -0.21 -12.45 -3.52
C ILE A 138 -0.81 -11.05 -3.52
N LEU A 139 -0.55 -10.24 -4.55
CA LEU A 139 -1.26 -8.97 -4.73
C LEU A 139 -2.73 -9.26 -5.03
N VAL A 140 -3.64 -8.71 -4.23
CA VAL A 140 -5.09 -8.95 -4.32
C VAL A 140 -5.81 -7.81 -5.02
N THR A 141 -5.42 -6.56 -4.71
CA THR A 141 -5.99 -5.36 -5.31
C THR A 141 -5.05 -4.18 -5.18
N CYS A 142 -5.27 -3.13 -5.97
CA CYS A 142 -4.55 -1.87 -5.95
C CYS A 142 -5.51 -0.74 -6.35
N TYR A 143 -5.65 0.27 -5.51
CA TYR A 143 -6.68 1.30 -5.67
C TYR A 143 -6.33 2.60 -4.93
N PHE A 144 -6.97 3.71 -5.30
CA PHE A 144 -6.85 4.97 -4.57
C PHE A 144 -7.91 5.10 -3.47
N LEU A 145 -7.50 5.45 -2.25
CA LEU A 145 -8.45 5.81 -1.19
C LEU A 145 -9.18 7.10 -1.58
N LYS A 146 -10.48 7.19 -1.26
CA LYS A 146 -11.31 8.37 -1.60
C LYS A 146 -10.67 9.72 -1.20
N ALA A 147 -10.03 9.79 -0.03
CA ALA A 147 -9.41 11.04 0.42
C ALA A 147 -8.12 11.39 -0.36
N SER A 148 -7.49 10.41 -1.01
CA SER A 148 -6.29 10.59 -1.81
C SER A 148 -6.60 11.04 -3.24
N VAL A 149 -7.76 10.63 -3.77
CA VAL A 149 -8.20 10.95 -5.15
C VAL A 149 -8.21 12.46 -5.44
N VAL A 150 -8.66 13.27 -4.48
CA VAL A 150 -8.78 14.73 -4.64
C VAL A 150 -7.46 15.49 -4.46
N SER A 151 -6.37 14.78 -4.17
CA SER A 151 -5.06 15.38 -3.88
C SER A 151 -4.17 15.43 -5.12
N SER A 152 -3.26 16.41 -5.13
CA SER A 152 -2.20 16.51 -6.14
C SER A 152 -1.36 15.23 -6.17
N SER A 153 -0.80 14.88 -7.33
CA SER A 153 0.06 13.69 -7.48
C SER A 153 1.21 13.67 -6.46
N ARG A 154 1.83 14.83 -6.19
CA ARG A 154 2.96 14.98 -5.25
C ARG A 154 2.61 14.64 -3.79
N ASP A 155 1.41 15.01 -3.34
CA ASP A 155 1.01 14.89 -1.92
C ASP A 155 0.10 13.68 -1.65
N ARG A 156 -0.33 12.97 -2.70
CA ARG A 156 -1.36 11.93 -2.62
C ARG A 156 -0.99 10.83 -1.64
N TRP A 157 0.24 10.35 -1.69
CA TRP A 157 0.71 9.28 -0.80
C TRP A 157 0.72 9.71 0.67
N GLN A 158 0.99 10.99 0.97
CA GLN A 158 0.97 11.50 2.35
C GLN A 158 -0.46 11.50 2.89
N LYS A 159 -1.43 11.83 2.04
CA LYS A 159 -2.86 11.79 2.39
C LYS A 159 -3.32 10.36 2.64
N THR A 160 -2.89 9.43 1.79
CA THR A 160 -3.12 7.99 1.98
C THR A 160 -2.52 7.50 3.30
N ALA A 161 -1.26 7.82 3.57
CA ALA A 161 -0.59 7.45 4.81
C ALA A 161 -1.31 8.00 6.05
N ARG A 162 -1.64 9.31 6.05
CA ARG A 162 -2.40 9.95 7.14
C ARG A 162 -3.77 9.30 7.34
N GLN A 163 -4.46 8.94 6.27
CA GLN A 163 -5.75 8.27 6.37
C GLN A 163 -5.60 6.90 7.02
N LEU A 164 -4.58 6.12 6.65
CA LEU A 164 -4.32 4.83 7.27
C LEU A 164 -3.89 4.96 8.74
N VAL A 165 -3.08 5.95 9.10
CA VAL A 165 -2.77 6.26 10.52
C VAL A 165 -4.04 6.61 11.30
N LYS A 166 -4.92 7.43 10.72
CA LYS A 166 -6.22 7.74 11.34
C LYS A 166 -7.14 6.53 11.46
N LEU A 167 -6.94 5.52 10.62
CA LEU A 167 -7.80 4.36 10.56
C LEU A 167 -7.33 3.23 11.47
N TYR A 168 -6.02 3.06 11.61
CA TYR A 168 -5.39 1.92 12.28
C TYR A 168 -4.48 2.32 13.45
N GLY A 169 -4.25 3.61 13.68
CA GLY A 169 -3.63 4.10 14.90
C GLY A 169 -4.60 4.02 16.08
N ASP A 170 -4.05 3.88 17.27
CA ASP A 170 -4.82 3.86 18.51
C ASP A 170 -5.10 5.31 18.97
N PHE A 171 -6.38 5.69 18.96
CA PHE A 171 -6.81 7.03 19.35
C PHE A 171 -7.06 7.06 20.85
N GLN A 172 -6.26 7.87 21.53
CA GLN A 172 -6.38 8.15 22.96
C GLN A 172 -6.60 9.65 23.16
N GLU A 173 -6.98 10.08 24.36
CA GLU A 173 -7.26 11.49 24.65
C GLU A 173 -6.10 12.43 24.30
N SER A 174 -4.86 11.95 24.47
CA SER A 174 -3.64 12.71 24.24
C SER A 174 -3.11 12.66 22.80
N GLY A 175 -3.75 11.90 21.90
CA GLY A 175 -3.40 11.84 20.48
C GLY A 175 -3.50 10.45 19.86
N ILE A 176 -2.70 10.22 18.82
CA ILE A 176 -2.72 8.96 18.05
C ILE A 176 -1.41 8.21 18.27
N TYR A 177 -1.53 6.97 18.75
CA TYR A 177 -0.41 6.11 19.09
C TYR A 177 -0.28 4.96 18.10
N PRO A 178 0.92 4.39 17.95
CA PRO A 178 1.07 3.09 17.31
C PRO A 178 0.17 2.06 18.02
N PRO A 179 -0.54 1.21 17.28
CA PRO A 179 -1.42 0.21 17.87
C PRO A 179 -0.63 -0.77 18.75
N HIS A 180 -1.16 -1.04 19.95
CA HIS A 180 -0.63 -2.06 20.85
C HIS A 180 -1.09 -3.47 20.43
N SER A 181 -0.52 -4.53 21.01
CA SER A 181 -0.75 -5.92 20.58
C SER A 181 -2.22 -6.38 20.67
N SER A 182 -2.97 -5.87 21.64
CA SER A 182 -4.41 -6.16 21.80
C SER A 182 -5.33 -5.18 21.05
N PHE A 183 -4.78 -4.18 20.35
CA PHE A 183 -5.59 -3.26 19.56
C PHE A 183 -6.27 -4.01 18.41
N SER A 184 -7.58 -3.80 18.28
CA SER A 184 -8.37 -4.41 17.22
C SER A 184 -9.32 -3.41 16.61
N ARG A 185 -9.64 -3.62 15.34
CA ARG A 185 -10.51 -2.72 14.60
C ARG A 185 -11.61 -3.51 13.90
N ALA A 186 -12.84 -3.28 14.34
CA ALA A 186 -14.02 -3.80 13.65
C ALA A 186 -14.31 -3.00 12.37
N GLY A 187 -14.86 -3.67 11.37
CA GLY A 187 -15.32 -3.03 10.14
C GLY A 187 -16.30 -3.91 9.36
N LYS A 188 -16.79 -3.37 8.24
CA LYS A 188 -17.73 -4.06 7.34
C LYS A 188 -17.27 -3.91 5.89
N SER A 189 -17.27 -5.00 5.13
CA SER A 189 -16.93 -5.01 3.71
C SER A 189 -17.83 -6.00 2.96
N GLY A 190 -18.45 -5.56 1.86
CA GLY A 190 -19.37 -6.40 1.09
C GLY A 190 -20.51 -6.99 1.93
N GLY A 191 -21.03 -6.23 2.89
CA GLY A 191 -22.09 -6.70 3.80
C GLY A 191 -21.60 -7.56 4.98
N ARG A 192 -20.35 -8.03 4.97
CA ARG A 192 -19.80 -8.92 6.01
C ARG A 192 -18.97 -8.15 7.03
N ALA A 193 -19.19 -8.43 8.31
CA ALA A 193 -18.39 -7.89 9.39
C ALA A 193 -17.01 -8.56 9.44
N TYR A 194 -15.99 -7.79 9.82
CA TYR A 194 -14.64 -8.27 10.03
C TYR A 194 -14.01 -7.58 11.23
N VAL A 195 -12.95 -8.20 11.75
CA VAL A 195 -12.07 -7.60 12.76
C VAL A 195 -10.63 -7.69 12.26
N ASP A 196 -9.94 -6.56 12.22
CA ASP A 196 -8.51 -6.48 11.99
C ASP A 196 -7.78 -6.52 13.34
N THR A 197 -6.74 -7.35 13.43
CA THR A 197 -5.92 -7.65 14.62
C THR A 197 -4.45 -7.68 14.24
N ASP A 198 -3.53 -7.76 15.21
CA ASP A 198 -2.08 -7.81 14.97
C ASP A 198 -1.60 -6.65 14.07
N ILE A 199 -2.20 -5.48 14.27
CA ILE A 199 -2.00 -4.32 13.41
C ILE A 199 -0.61 -3.73 13.69
N ARG A 200 0.22 -3.60 12.65
CA ARG A 200 1.60 -3.10 12.76
C ARG A 200 1.98 -2.19 11.60
N PHE A 201 2.32 -0.94 11.91
CA PHE A 201 2.97 -0.04 10.95
C PHE A 201 4.46 -0.36 10.86
N VAL A 202 4.94 -0.77 9.69
CA VAL A 202 6.36 -1.08 9.46
C VAL A 202 7.13 0.24 9.40
N THR A 203 8.23 0.33 10.15
CA THR A 203 9.05 1.55 10.31
C THR A 203 8.23 2.79 10.74
N LEU A 204 7.82 2.83 12.01
CA LEU A 204 6.93 3.87 12.58
C LEU A 204 7.29 5.31 12.19
N GLU A 205 8.58 5.66 12.19
CA GLU A 205 9.06 7.00 11.82
C GLU A 205 8.70 7.37 10.38
N ARG A 206 8.68 6.42 9.44
CA ARG A 206 8.31 6.65 8.03
C ARG A 206 6.83 7.00 7.88
N TRP A 207 6.01 6.56 8.82
CA TRP A 207 4.59 6.93 8.96
C TRP A 207 4.37 8.23 9.72
N GLY A 208 5.45 8.82 10.26
CA GLY A 208 5.47 10.10 10.98
C GLY A 208 5.38 9.98 12.50
N PHE A 209 5.23 8.77 13.06
CA PHE A 209 5.23 8.58 14.51
C PHE A 209 6.55 9.09 15.11
N SER A 210 6.44 10.03 16.04
CA SER A 210 7.60 10.62 16.72
C SER A 210 7.94 9.82 17.97
N VAL A 211 9.19 9.36 18.08
CA VAL A 211 9.72 8.72 19.29
C VAL A 211 9.80 9.71 20.45
N ASN A 212 10.10 10.98 20.15
CA ASN A 212 10.33 12.03 21.15
C ASN A 212 9.05 12.76 21.59
N THR A 213 7.92 12.50 20.94
CA THR A 213 6.63 13.04 21.36
C THR A 213 5.52 12.04 21.06
N PRO A 214 5.30 11.07 21.96
CA PRO A 214 4.20 10.12 21.83
C PRO A 214 2.85 10.81 21.61
N GLY A 215 1.94 10.14 20.89
CA GLY A 215 0.62 10.67 20.55
C GLY A 215 0.58 11.66 19.38
N ASN A 216 1.72 12.03 18.79
CA ASN A 216 1.78 13.05 17.74
C ASN A 216 2.48 12.56 16.45
N PRO A 217 1.81 11.79 15.58
CA PRO A 217 2.41 11.23 14.38
C PRO A 217 2.71 12.24 13.26
N TRP A 218 2.47 13.54 13.45
CA TRP A 218 2.62 14.53 12.37
C TRP A 218 3.25 15.86 12.82
N ARG A 219 4.13 15.85 13.83
CA ARG A 219 4.86 17.06 14.25
C ARG A 219 5.86 17.61 13.21
N GLY A 220 5.92 17.01 12.01
CA GLY A 220 6.59 17.53 10.82
C GLY A 220 5.84 17.17 9.53
N ARG A 221 6.21 17.79 8.40
CA ARG A 221 5.74 17.34 7.09
C ARG A 221 6.42 16.00 6.79
N LEU A 222 5.66 14.97 6.43
CA LEU A 222 6.23 13.89 5.63
C LEU A 222 6.95 14.58 4.46
N GLY A 223 8.22 14.27 4.21
CA GLY A 223 8.95 14.83 3.06
C GLY A 223 8.23 14.49 1.75
N THR A 224 8.68 14.97 0.60
CA THR A 224 8.25 14.31 -0.66
C THR A 224 8.78 12.88 -0.68
N TRP A 225 8.27 12.02 -1.58
CA TRP A 225 8.78 10.65 -1.65
C TRP A 225 10.29 10.64 -1.90
N GLU A 226 10.76 11.53 -2.78
CA GLU A 226 12.18 11.77 -3.12
C GLU A 226 12.94 12.48 -1.98
N ASP A 227 12.37 13.50 -1.33
CA ASP A 227 13.01 14.18 -0.18
C ASP A 227 13.06 13.29 1.07
N ALA A 228 12.20 12.27 1.16
CA ALA A 228 12.22 11.27 2.22
C ALA A 228 13.25 10.14 1.96
N GLU A 229 13.78 10.06 0.74
CA GLU A 229 14.95 9.25 0.38
C GLU A 229 16.26 9.99 0.70
N ALA A 230 16.27 11.33 0.62
CA ALA A 230 17.38 12.13 1.11
C ALA A 230 17.48 12.00 2.65
N LYS A 231 18.69 11.68 3.15
CA LYS A 231 19.03 11.50 4.58
C LYS A 231 18.35 12.54 5.49
N PRO A 232 18.01 12.20 6.76
CA PRO A 232 17.31 13.12 7.65
C PRO A 232 18.08 14.44 7.76
N GLY A 233 17.48 15.50 7.21
CA GLY A 233 17.99 16.85 7.33
C GLY A 233 18.07 17.22 8.81
N LYS A 234 19.27 17.65 9.25
CA LYS A 234 19.49 18.15 10.62
C LYS A 234 18.37 19.13 11.00
N PRO A 235 17.87 19.09 12.24
CA PRO A 235 16.80 20.00 12.66
C PRO A 235 17.25 21.45 12.45
N ARG A 236 16.47 22.21 11.67
CA ARG A 236 16.68 23.66 11.53
C ARG A 236 16.48 24.29 12.91
N GLY A 237 17.57 24.82 13.47
CA GLY A 237 17.56 25.51 14.75
C GLY A 237 16.54 26.64 14.74
N ARG A 238 15.74 26.73 15.80
CA ARG A 238 14.81 27.85 16.00
C ARG A 238 15.62 29.15 16.11
N LEU A 239 15.26 30.15 15.31
CA LEU A 239 15.69 31.53 15.56
C LEU A 239 15.09 31.99 16.89
N ARG A 240 15.95 32.46 17.79
CA ARG A 240 15.51 33.07 19.06
C ARG A 240 14.93 34.47 18.77
N PRO A 241 13.85 34.89 19.47
CA PRO A 241 13.35 36.24 19.34
C PRO A 241 14.37 37.25 19.87
N ARG A 242 14.42 38.42 19.23
CA ARG A 242 15.21 39.58 19.67
C ARG A 242 14.53 40.30 20.82
#